data_AF-A0A2L1DF49-F1
#
_entry.id   AF-A0A2L1DF49-F1
#
_cell.length_a   1.000
_cell.length_b   1.000
_cell.length_c   1.000
_cell.angle_alpha   90.00
_cell.angle_beta   90.00
_cell.angle_gamma   90.00
#
_symmetry.space_group_name_H-M   'P 1'
#
loop_
_entity.id
_entity.type
_entity.pdbx_description
1 polymer ?
#
loop_
_entity_poly.entity_id
_entity_poly.type
_entity_poly.pdbx_seq_one_letter_code
_entity_poly.pdbx_strand_id
1 'polypeptide(L)'
;SRLNHHLSGLFGVSSLAWTGHLVHVAIPESRGQHIRWNNFTTTLPHPEGLQPFFNGEWFKYATNPDNLNHVFGTNEGAGTAILTFTGGFHPQTQSLWLTDIAHHHLAIGVIFIIAGHMYRTNWGIGHNLKDILEAHKPPSGKLGNGHQGLYETITNSLHMQLGLALASVGTITSLVAQHMYALPPYAFMSKDFTTQAALYTHHQYIAGFLMVGAFAHGAIFFIRDYNPETNKNNVLSRMLEHKEAIISHLSWVCLFLGFHTLGLYIHNDTMLAFGTPEKQILIEPVFAQWIQASSGKALYGFDTFLSSSTNIASKASNNIWLPGWLEAINNNKNSLFLAIGPGDFLVHHAIALGLHTTTLILVKGALDARGSKLMPDKKDFGYSFPCDGPGRGGTCDISAWDAFYLSVFWMLNTIGWVTF
;
A
#
# COMPACT_ATOMS: atom_id res chain seq x y z
N SER A 1 0.63 11.44 23.69
CA SER A 1 -0.67 10.86 24.13
C SER A 1 -1.49 10.26 22.98
N ARG A 2 -1.93 11.04 21.97
CA ARG A 2 -2.79 10.53 20.86
C ARG A 2 -2.23 9.29 20.14
N LEU A 3 -0.95 9.32 19.75
CA LEU A 3 -0.31 8.19 19.06
C LEU A 3 -0.32 6.91 19.91
N ASN A 4 -0.05 6.99 21.21
CA ASN A 4 -0.13 5.84 22.10
C ASN A 4 -1.53 5.22 22.08
N HIS A 5 -2.58 6.03 22.30
CA HIS A 5 -3.95 5.55 22.34
C HIS A 5 -4.43 5.00 20.99
N HIS A 6 -3.97 5.58 19.87
CA HIS A 6 -4.34 5.08 18.56
C HIS A 6 -3.61 3.78 18.22
N LEU A 7 -2.31 3.69 18.51
CA LEU A 7 -1.55 2.47 18.28
C LEU A 7 -2.05 1.35 19.19
N SER A 8 -2.05 1.53 20.51
CA SER A 8 -2.44 0.45 21.42
C SER A 8 -3.94 0.23 21.47
N GLY A 9 -4.74 1.28 21.62
CA GLY A 9 -6.19 1.18 21.75
C GLY A 9 -6.88 0.97 20.41
N LEU A 10 -6.81 1.95 19.52
CA LEU A 10 -7.56 1.92 18.26
C LEU A 10 -7.12 0.77 17.34
N PHE A 11 -5.82 0.51 17.20
CA PHE A 11 -5.33 -0.57 16.34
C PHE A 11 -5.10 -1.87 17.12
N GLY A 12 -4.34 -1.82 18.22
CA GLY A 12 -3.97 -3.00 18.99
C GLY A 12 -5.16 -3.73 19.61
N VAL A 13 -5.92 -3.05 20.47
CA VAL A 13 -7.09 -3.63 21.16
C VAL A 13 -8.19 -3.99 20.17
N SER A 14 -8.44 -3.17 19.14
CA SER A 14 -9.43 -3.52 18.12
C SER A 14 -9.02 -4.75 17.30
N SER A 15 -7.75 -4.89 16.94
CA SER A 15 -7.27 -6.09 16.23
C SER A 15 -7.35 -7.33 17.13
N LEU A 16 -7.01 -7.20 18.42
CA LEU A 16 -7.17 -8.28 19.39
C LEU A 16 -8.64 -8.67 19.59
N ALA A 17 -9.54 -7.69 19.66
CA ALA A 17 -10.99 -7.93 19.74
C ALA A 17 -11.51 -8.60 18.45
N TRP A 18 -10.96 -8.23 17.29
CA TRP A 18 -11.28 -8.87 16.02
C TRP A 18 -10.78 -10.32 15.95
N THR A 19 -9.59 -10.64 16.45
CA THR A 19 -9.18 -12.03 16.69
C THR A 19 -10.19 -12.75 17.56
N GLY A 20 -10.62 -12.11 18.66
CA GLY A 20 -11.68 -12.64 19.52
C GLY A 20 -12.91 -13.01 18.71
N HIS A 21 -13.45 -12.08 17.91
CA HIS A 21 -14.59 -12.34 17.03
C HIS A 21 -14.35 -13.50 16.06
N LEU A 22 -13.18 -13.56 15.41
CA LEU A 22 -12.87 -14.62 14.45
C LEU A 22 -12.79 -16.00 15.11
N VAL A 23 -12.06 -16.13 16.22
CA VAL A 23 -11.88 -17.38 16.97
C VAL A 23 -13.19 -17.88 17.56
N HIS A 24 -14.01 -16.96 18.04
CA HIS A 24 -15.19 -17.30 18.82
C HIS A 24 -16.49 -17.38 18.02
N VAL A 25 -16.57 -16.71 16.87
CA VAL A 25 -17.80 -16.65 16.07
C VAL A 25 -17.54 -17.11 14.65
N ALA A 26 -16.63 -16.46 13.91
CA ALA A 26 -16.46 -16.74 12.48
C ALA A 26 -15.97 -18.16 12.18
N ILE A 27 -14.96 -18.64 12.92
CA ILE A 27 -14.41 -19.99 12.76
C ILE A 27 -15.46 -21.06 13.13
N PRO A 28 -16.14 -21.01 14.29
CA PRO A 28 -17.23 -21.94 14.59
C PRO A 28 -18.35 -21.93 13.54
N GLU A 29 -18.82 -20.76 13.09
CA GLU A 29 -19.87 -20.67 12.06
C GLU A 29 -19.39 -21.24 10.72
N SER A 30 -18.11 -21.06 10.36
CA SER A 30 -17.51 -21.70 9.18
C SER A 30 -17.44 -23.22 9.28
N ARG A 31 -17.63 -23.79 10.48
CA ARG A 31 -17.67 -25.22 10.77
C ARG A 31 -19.07 -25.73 11.11
N GLY A 32 -20.11 -24.94 10.80
CA GLY A 32 -21.52 -25.28 11.06
C GLY A 32 -21.92 -25.24 12.54
N GLN A 33 -21.13 -24.61 13.40
CA GLN A 33 -21.44 -24.42 14.81
C GLN A 33 -22.01 -23.03 15.04
N HIS A 34 -23.28 -22.95 15.43
CA HIS A 34 -23.95 -21.68 15.63
C HIS A 34 -23.58 -21.02 16.96
N ILE A 35 -22.96 -19.85 16.88
CA ILE A 35 -22.57 -19.03 18.03
C ILE A 35 -23.32 -17.70 18.00
N ARG A 36 -23.97 -17.40 19.11
CA ARG A 36 -24.83 -16.24 19.32
C ARG A 36 -24.57 -15.67 20.71
N TRP A 37 -25.07 -14.46 20.97
CA TRP A 37 -24.89 -13.79 22.25
C TRP A 37 -25.36 -14.61 23.47
N ASN A 38 -26.35 -15.50 23.30
CA ASN A 38 -26.89 -16.33 24.37
C ASN A 38 -26.05 -17.57 24.72
N ASN A 39 -25.21 -18.08 23.81
CA ASN A 39 -24.39 -19.29 24.04
C ASN A 39 -22.88 -19.04 23.93
N PHE A 40 -22.47 -17.81 23.59
CA PHE A 40 -21.09 -17.44 23.39
C PHE A 40 -20.20 -17.68 24.64
N THR A 41 -20.72 -17.39 25.83
CA THR A 41 -19.97 -17.54 27.08
C THR A 41 -19.88 -18.99 27.60
N THR A 42 -20.72 -19.89 27.07
CA THR A 42 -20.78 -21.30 27.49
C THR A 42 -20.15 -22.25 26.48
N THR A 43 -19.83 -21.77 25.28
CA THR A 43 -19.24 -22.58 24.21
C THR A 43 -17.75 -22.27 24.09
N LEU A 44 -16.91 -23.28 24.27
CA LEU A 44 -15.47 -23.10 24.15
C LEU A 44 -15.06 -23.00 22.67
N PRO A 45 -14.21 -22.02 22.28
CA PRO A 45 -13.71 -21.92 20.90
C PRO A 45 -12.71 -23.03 20.55
N HIS A 46 -12.08 -23.64 21.56
CA HIS A 46 -11.11 -24.73 21.41
C HIS A 46 -11.38 -25.79 22.49
N PRO A 47 -11.31 -27.10 22.19
CA PRO A 47 -11.62 -28.17 23.14
C PRO A 47 -10.85 -28.10 24.46
N GLU A 48 -9.57 -27.72 24.42
CA GLU A 48 -8.71 -27.59 25.61
C GLU A 48 -8.88 -26.25 26.36
N GLY A 49 -9.78 -25.36 25.91
CA GLY A 49 -10.02 -24.07 26.54
C GLY A 49 -8.75 -23.20 26.64
N LEU A 50 -8.62 -22.42 27.73
CA LEU A 50 -7.51 -21.50 27.97
C LEU A 50 -6.32 -22.12 28.72
N GLN A 51 -6.41 -23.38 29.16
CA GLN A 51 -5.33 -23.99 29.95
C GLN A 51 -4.00 -24.06 29.17
N PRO A 52 -3.96 -24.46 27.88
CA PRO A 52 -2.73 -24.40 27.09
C PRO A 52 -2.12 -23.01 26.97
N PHE A 53 -2.95 -21.96 26.90
CA PHE A 53 -2.47 -20.57 26.85
C PHE A 53 -1.64 -20.21 28.08
N PHE A 54 -2.17 -20.46 29.28
CA PHE A 54 -1.50 -20.14 30.55
C PHE A 54 -0.29 -21.03 30.83
N ASN A 55 -0.27 -22.25 30.29
CA ASN A 55 0.87 -23.17 30.40
C ASN A 55 1.98 -22.91 29.36
N GLY A 56 1.76 -21.98 28.41
CA GLY A 56 2.72 -21.71 27.33
C GLY A 56 2.73 -22.76 26.21
N GLU A 57 1.75 -23.67 26.18
CA GLU A 57 1.62 -24.73 25.17
C GLU A 57 0.86 -24.25 23.92
N TRP A 58 1.21 -23.08 23.38
CA TRP A 58 0.44 -22.39 22.35
C TRP A 58 0.29 -23.17 21.03
N PHE A 59 1.25 -24.05 20.74
CA PHE A 59 1.22 -24.90 19.54
C PHE A 59 -0.06 -25.76 19.46
N LYS A 60 -0.68 -26.09 20.60
CA LYS A 60 -1.93 -26.86 20.64
C LYS A 60 -3.07 -26.19 19.88
N TYR A 61 -3.13 -24.86 19.88
CA TYR A 61 -4.15 -24.09 19.15
C TYR A 61 -4.00 -24.14 17.63
N ALA A 62 -2.87 -24.63 17.13
CA ALA A 62 -2.60 -24.83 15.70
C ALA A 62 -2.82 -26.29 15.26
N THR A 63 -3.12 -27.20 16.20
CA THR A 63 -3.28 -28.63 15.88
C THR A 63 -4.63 -28.92 15.24
N ASN A 64 -4.65 -29.87 14.29
CA ASN A 64 -5.85 -30.30 13.57
C ASN A 64 -6.56 -29.14 12.84
N PRO A 65 -5.92 -28.52 11.81
CA PRO A 65 -6.56 -27.52 10.96
C PRO A 65 -7.72 -28.12 10.16
N ASP A 66 -8.52 -27.28 9.53
CA ASP A 66 -9.57 -27.72 8.61
C ASP A 66 -8.94 -28.51 7.44
N ASN A 67 -9.55 -29.64 7.08
CA ASN A 67 -9.04 -30.50 6.03
C ASN A 67 -9.20 -29.86 4.65
N LEU A 68 -8.44 -30.32 3.66
CA LEU A 68 -8.57 -29.85 2.27
C LEU A 68 -9.97 -30.13 1.66
N ASN A 69 -10.68 -31.13 2.20
CA ASN A 69 -12.05 -31.48 1.80
C ASN A 69 -13.13 -30.82 2.69
N HIS A 70 -12.74 -29.86 3.55
CA HIS A 70 -13.69 -29.14 4.39
C HIS A 70 -14.75 -28.41 3.54
N VAL A 71 -16.01 -28.54 3.96
CA VAL A 71 -17.15 -27.86 3.36
C VAL A 71 -17.50 -26.65 4.22
N PHE A 72 -17.20 -25.45 3.72
CA PHE A 72 -17.39 -24.21 4.44
C PHE A 72 -18.85 -24.01 4.87
N GLY A 73 -19.05 -23.78 6.16
CA GLY A 73 -20.35 -23.64 6.82
C GLY A 73 -20.91 -24.95 7.37
N THR A 74 -20.19 -26.07 7.28
CA THR A 74 -20.61 -27.38 7.83
C THR A 74 -19.51 -27.99 8.69
N ASN A 75 -19.83 -29.06 9.42
CA ASN A 75 -18.85 -29.80 10.21
C ASN A 75 -18.09 -30.86 9.39
N GLU A 76 -18.36 -30.99 8.10
CA GLU A 76 -17.73 -31.99 7.23
C GLU A 76 -16.30 -31.58 6.91
N GLY A 77 -15.33 -32.38 7.36
CA GLY A 77 -13.90 -32.09 7.19
C GLY A 77 -13.37 -30.95 8.07
N ALA A 78 -14.18 -30.46 9.02
CA ALA A 78 -13.80 -29.40 9.95
C ALA A 78 -12.76 -29.89 10.98
N GLY A 79 -11.77 -29.05 11.23
CA GLY A 79 -10.76 -29.23 12.28
C GLY A 79 -11.16 -28.57 13.59
N THR A 80 -10.18 -28.48 14.50
CA THR A 80 -10.34 -27.82 15.81
C THR A 80 -9.36 -26.66 16.01
N ALA A 81 -8.35 -26.50 15.15
CA ALA A 81 -7.39 -25.40 15.25
C ALA A 81 -8.11 -24.04 15.22
N ILE A 82 -7.61 -23.08 15.98
CA ILE A 82 -8.12 -21.71 16.01
C ILE A 82 -7.08 -20.68 15.55
N LEU A 83 -5.80 -21.03 15.53
CA LEU A 83 -4.69 -20.18 15.12
C LEU A 83 -3.70 -21.01 14.30
N THR A 84 -3.68 -20.83 12.99
CA THR A 84 -2.79 -21.59 12.09
C THR A 84 -1.83 -20.67 11.37
N PHE A 85 -0.92 -21.26 10.59
CA PHE A 85 -0.05 -20.50 9.69
C PHE A 85 0.18 -21.32 8.41
N THR A 86 -0.92 -21.75 7.81
CA THR A 86 -0.97 -22.74 6.72
C THR A 86 -0.43 -22.16 5.41
N GLY A 87 -0.78 -20.90 5.12
CA GLY A 87 -0.52 -20.28 3.83
C GLY A 87 -1.44 -20.82 2.72
N GLY A 88 -1.43 -20.13 1.57
CA GLY A 88 -2.29 -20.47 0.43
C GLY A 88 -3.76 -20.19 0.69
N PHE A 89 -4.64 -20.99 0.06
CA PHE A 89 -6.08 -20.77 0.07
C PHE A 89 -6.85 -22.03 0.47
N HIS A 90 -8.01 -21.83 1.09
CA HIS A 90 -8.96 -22.89 1.35
C HIS A 90 -9.53 -23.43 0.01
N PRO A 91 -9.42 -24.74 -0.29
CA PRO A 91 -9.69 -25.28 -1.64
C PRO A 91 -11.10 -25.03 -2.17
N GLN A 92 -12.14 -25.11 -1.33
CA GLN A 92 -13.52 -24.88 -1.76
C GLN A 92 -13.83 -23.40 -2.02
N THR A 93 -13.48 -22.53 -1.05
CA THR A 93 -13.83 -21.11 -1.06
C THR A 93 -12.87 -20.27 -1.90
N GLN A 94 -11.67 -20.78 -2.19
CA GLN A 94 -10.60 -20.07 -2.90
C GLN A 94 -10.27 -18.72 -2.24
N SER A 95 -10.21 -18.73 -0.91
CA SER A 95 -9.91 -17.56 -0.06
C SER A 95 -8.95 -17.93 1.06
N LEU A 96 -8.38 -16.93 1.73
CA LEU A 96 -7.49 -17.11 2.88
C LEU A 96 -8.16 -17.92 4.01
N TRP A 97 -7.37 -18.72 4.71
CA TRP A 97 -7.84 -19.50 5.86
C TRP A 97 -8.26 -18.58 7.01
N LEU A 98 -9.46 -18.78 7.56
CA LEU A 98 -9.97 -17.97 8.69
C LEU A 98 -9.06 -18.06 9.92
N THR A 99 -8.47 -19.22 10.18
CA THR A 99 -7.51 -19.46 11.26
C THR A 99 -6.18 -18.73 11.05
N ASP A 100 -5.74 -18.55 9.79
CA ASP A 100 -4.58 -17.72 9.45
C ASP A 100 -4.92 -16.22 9.62
N ILE A 101 -6.12 -15.79 9.23
CA ILE A 101 -6.59 -14.40 9.44
C ILE A 101 -6.69 -14.09 10.94
N ALA A 102 -7.24 -15.02 11.74
CA ALA A 102 -7.33 -14.87 13.20
C ALA A 102 -5.95 -14.72 13.84
N HIS A 103 -4.99 -15.56 13.43
CA HIS A 103 -3.61 -15.51 13.90
C HIS A 103 -2.90 -14.24 13.45
N HIS A 104 -3.10 -13.79 12.21
CA HIS A 104 -2.60 -12.52 11.72
C HIS A 104 -3.03 -11.36 12.62
N HIS A 105 -4.34 -11.24 12.89
CA HIS A 105 -4.88 -10.18 13.74
C HIS A 105 -4.37 -10.23 15.19
N LEU A 106 -4.10 -11.43 15.71
CA LEU A 106 -3.55 -11.61 17.04
C LEU A 106 -2.12 -11.05 17.07
N ALA A 107 -1.31 -11.45 16.10
CA ALA A 107 0.08 -11.03 15.98
C ALA A 107 0.20 -9.51 15.81
N ILE A 108 -0.54 -8.91 14.87
CA ILE A 108 -0.49 -7.44 14.66
C ILE A 108 -1.10 -6.68 15.84
N GLY A 109 -2.10 -7.24 16.53
CA GLY A 109 -2.68 -6.66 17.73
C GLY A 109 -1.64 -6.50 18.84
N VAL A 110 -0.84 -7.55 19.09
CA VAL A 110 0.27 -7.51 20.06
C VAL A 110 1.32 -6.48 19.64
N ILE A 111 1.73 -6.46 18.37
CA ILE A 111 2.71 -5.49 17.85
C ILE A 111 2.24 -4.05 18.12
N PHE A 112 0.99 -3.74 17.82
CA PHE A 112 0.44 -2.40 18.00
C PHE A 112 0.24 -2.00 19.47
N ILE A 113 -0.14 -2.96 20.34
CA ILE A 113 -0.18 -2.72 21.78
C ILE A 113 1.20 -2.34 22.29
N ILE A 114 2.25 -3.10 21.93
CA ILE A 114 3.63 -2.80 22.34
C ILE A 114 4.07 -1.44 21.78
N ALA A 115 3.86 -1.19 20.49
CA ALA A 115 4.22 0.07 19.84
C ALA A 115 3.53 1.29 20.48
N GLY A 116 2.29 1.14 20.95
CA GLY A 116 1.56 2.19 21.65
C GLY A 116 2.10 2.57 23.02
N HIS A 117 3.10 1.86 23.55
CA HIS A 117 3.79 2.21 24.80
C HIS A 117 5.14 2.92 24.58
N MET A 118 5.44 3.31 23.33
CA MET A 118 6.73 3.94 22.99
C MET A 118 6.85 5.40 23.44
N TYR A 119 5.81 6.22 23.26
CA TYR A 119 5.94 7.68 23.44
C TYR A 119 5.60 8.15 24.86
N ARG A 120 6.31 9.16 25.33
CA ARG A 120 6.17 9.70 26.69
C ARG A 120 4.77 10.28 26.91
N THR A 121 4.23 10.02 28.09
CA THR A 121 2.96 10.57 28.58
C THR A 121 3.17 11.21 29.96
N ASN A 122 2.09 11.55 30.66
CA ASN A 122 2.15 12.17 32.00
C ASN A 122 2.79 11.25 33.06
N TRP A 123 3.03 9.99 32.74
CA TRP A 123 3.70 8.98 33.58
C TRP A 123 5.24 9.07 33.57
N GLY A 124 5.83 10.05 32.86
CA GLY A 124 7.26 10.35 32.91
C GLY A 124 8.19 9.40 32.12
N ILE A 125 7.72 8.23 31.70
CA ILE A 125 8.49 7.23 30.93
C ILE A 125 8.05 7.23 29.45
N GLY A 126 9.02 7.02 28.55
CA GLY A 126 8.83 6.92 27.09
C GLY A 126 9.58 8.00 26.30
N HIS A 127 9.43 8.00 24.99
CA HIS A 127 10.15 8.91 24.09
C HIS A 127 9.40 10.21 23.79
N ASN A 128 10.12 11.32 23.74
CA ASN A 128 9.62 12.57 23.17
C ASN A 128 9.94 12.62 21.67
N LEU A 129 8.91 12.73 20.82
CA LEU A 129 9.08 12.79 19.37
C LEU A 129 9.94 13.96 18.89
N LYS A 130 9.85 15.10 19.57
CA LYS A 130 10.68 16.26 19.26
C LYS A 130 12.16 15.92 19.44
N ASP A 131 12.51 15.38 20.60
CA ASP A 131 13.89 15.02 20.92
C ASP A 131 14.44 13.96 19.96
N ILE A 132 13.60 12.99 19.56
CA ILE A 132 13.95 12.01 18.51
C ILE A 132 14.30 12.74 17.22
N LEU A 133 13.41 13.60 16.71
CA LEU A 133 13.63 14.29 15.43
C LEU A 133 14.87 15.18 15.48
N GLU A 134 15.05 15.96 16.55
CA GLU A 134 16.19 16.86 16.69
C GLU A 134 17.54 16.13 16.79
N ALA A 135 17.56 14.93 17.38
CA ALA A 135 18.74 14.09 17.48
C ALA A 135 19.08 13.35 16.18
N HIS A 136 18.10 13.09 15.30
CA HIS A 136 18.32 12.38 14.04
C HIS A 136 18.94 13.30 12.98
N LYS A 137 20.26 13.44 13.04
CA LYS A 137 21.07 14.15 12.04
C LYS A 137 21.97 13.17 11.28
N PRO A 138 22.06 13.30 9.94
CA PRO A 138 22.93 12.42 9.18
C PRO A 138 24.40 12.68 9.52
N PRO A 139 25.22 11.63 9.70
CA PRO A 139 26.65 11.78 9.99
C PRO A 139 27.41 12.55 8.90
N SER A 140 26.92 12.50 7.67
CA SER A 140 27.55 13.14 6.51
C SER A 140 27.40 14.67 6.47
N GLY A 141 26.50 15.25 7.26
CA GLY A 141 26.18 16.69 7.22
C GLY A 141 25.53 17.18 5.91
N LYS A 142 25.37 16.32 4.88
CA LYS A 142 24.90 16.72 3.54
C LYS A 142 23.42 17.14 3.48
N LEU A 143 22.64 16.85 4.53
CA LEU A 143 21.22 17.23 4.63
C LEU A 143 20.99 18.40 5.62
N GLY A 144 22.02 19.23 5.83
CA GLY A 144 21.93 20.41 6.70
C GLY A 144 21.62 20.05 8.15
N ASN A 145 20.68 20.78 8.75
CA ASN A 145 20.26 20.60 10.13
C ASN A 145 19.37 19.37 10.37
N GLY A 146 19.11 18.55 9.33
CA GLY A 146 18.31 17.34 9.44
C GLY A 146 16.84 17.64 9.72
N HIS A 147 16.26 16.98 10.72
CA HIS A 147 14.83 17.07 11.05
C HIS A 147 14.48 18.16 12.09
N GLN A 148 15.41 19.06 12.41
CA GLN A 148 15.14 20.17 13.33
C GLN A 148 13.97 21.05 12.85
N GLY A 149 13.09 21.42 13.77
CA GLY A 149 11.88 22.23 13.50
C GLY A 149 10.73 21.49 12.82
N LEU A 150 10.92 20.23 12.40
CA LEU A 150 9.86 19.46 11.74
C LEU A 150 8.73 19.08 12.69
N TYR A 151 9.04 18.87 13.98
CA TYR A 151 8.00 18.57 14.98
C TYR A 151 6.96 19.69 15.01
N GLU A 152 7.39 20.93 15.24
CA GLU A 152 6.51 22.10 15.26
C GLU A 152 5.84 22.33 13.90
N THR A 153 6.59 22.16 12.81
CA THR A 153 6.07 22.35 11.44
C THR A 153 4.89 21.41 11.15
N ILE A 154 5.00 20.14 11.56
CA ILE A 154 3.95 19.14 11.36
C ILE A 154 2.82 19.32 12.38
N THR A 155 3.12 19.52 13.67
CA THR A 155 2.08 19.58 14.71
C THR A 155 1.24 20.85 14.64
N ASN A 156 1.81 21.96 14.16
CA ASN A 156 1.10 23.24 14.10
C ASN A 156 0.31 23.43 12.80
N SER A 157 0.59 22.65 11.75
CA SER A 157 -0.15 22.70 10.48
C SER A 157 -1.12 21.53 10.34
N LEU A 158 -2.41 21.84 10.28
CA LEU A 158 -3.44 20.85 9.92
C LEU A 158 -3.32 20.41 8.46
N HIS A 159 -2.89 21.29 7.55
CA HIS A 159 -2.70 20.95 6.14
C HIS A 159 -1.54 19.97 5.94
N MET A 160 -0.44 20.12 6.68
CA MET A 160 0.65 19.14 6.66
C MET A 160 0.19 17.79 7.22
N GLN A 161 -0.53 17.78 8.35
CA GLN A 161 -1.07 16.54 8.92
C GLN A 161 -2.05 15.85 7.96
N LEU A 162 -2.95 16.61 7.34
CA LEU A 162 -3.92 16.08 6.40
C LEU A 162 -3.23 15.56 5.13
N GLY A 163 -2.24 16.27 4.59
CA GLY A 163 -1.44 15.81 3.46
C GLY A 163 -0.77 14.46 3.73
N LEU A 164 -0.10 14.32 4.88
CA LEU A 164 0.55 13.06 5.28
C LEU A 164 -0.45 11.93 5.54
N ALA A 165 -1.59 12.23 6.16
CA ALA A 165 -2.65 11.25 6.40
C ALA A 165 -3.25 10.75 5.09
N LEU A 166 -3.57 11.64 4.15
CA LEU A 166 -4.09 11.29 2.83
C LEU A 166 -3.07 10.51 2.00
N ALA A 167 -1.79 10.85 2.03
CA ALA A 167 -0.74 10.10 1.33
C ALA A 167 -0.62 8.67 1.89
N SER A 168 -0.65 8.55 3.22
CA SER A 168 -0.55 7.25 3.90
C SER A 168 -1.77 6.38 3.63
N VAL A 169 -2.97 6.93 3.79
CA VAL A 169 -4.23 6.21 3.52
C VAL A 169 -4.37 5.91 2.04
N GLY A 170 -4.06 6.83 1.13
CA GLY A 170 -4.09 6.60 -0.32
C GLY A 170 -3.19 5.43 -0.74
N THR A 171 -1.98 5.37 -0.19
CA THR A 171 -1.04 4.25 -0.44
C THR A 171 -1.63 2.92 0.06
N ILE A 172 -2.17 2.89 1.28
CA ILE A 172 -2.77 1.69 1.87
C ILE A 172 -4.05 1.29 1.10
N THR A 173 -4.85 2.24 0.63
CA THR A 173 -6.05 1.96 -0.18
C THR A 173 -5.68 1.28 -1.50
N SER A 174 -4.59 1.70 -2.16
CA SER A 174 -4.09 0.99 -3.34
C SER A 174 -3.56 -0.40 -2.99
N LEU A 175 -2.84 -0.53 -1.87
CA LEU A 175 -2.37 -1.83 -1.37
C LEU A 175 -3.55 -2.79 -1.09
N VAL A 176 -4.65 -2.30 -0.53
CA VAL A 176 -5.89 -3.07 -0.33
C VAL A 176 -6.41 -3.59 -1.67
N ALA A 177 -6.48 -2.74 -2.71
CA ALA A 177 -6.90 -3.17 -4.04
C ALA A 177 -6.00 -4.30 -4.58
N GLN A 178 -4.67 -4.11 -4.51
CA GLN A 178 -3.69 -5.08 -5.03
C GLN A 178 -3.70 -6.40 -4.26
N HIS A 179 -3.80 -6.35 -2.93
CA HIS A 179 -3.81 -7.57 -2.12
C HIS A 179 -5.14 -8.31 -2.21
N MET A 180 -6.28 -7.63 -2.21
CA MET A 180 -7.59 -8.31 -2.18
C MET A 180 -7.87 -9.11 -3.46
N TYR A 181 -7.40 -8.67 -4.62
CA TYR A 181 -7.61 -9.46 -5.84
C TYR A 181 -6.68 -10.67 -5.92
N ALA A 182 -5.42 -10.53 -5.47
CA ALA A 182 -4.42 -11.60 -5.51
C ALA A 182 -4.52 -12.60 -4.35
N LEU A 183 -4.96 -12.13 -3.18
CA LEU A 183 -5.13 -12.90 -1.93
C LEU A 183 -6.56 -12.69 -1.39
N PRO A 184 -7.58 -13.31 -2.00
CA PRO A 184 -8.99 -13.08 -1.64
C PRO A 184 -9.25 -13.40 -0.15
N PRO A 185 -9.68 -12.44 0.68
CA PRO A 185 -9.90 -12.69 2.10
C PRO A 185 -11.30 -13.21 2.42
N TYR A 186 -12.23 -13.15 1.46
CA TYR A 186 -13.63 -13.52 1.65
C TYR A 186 -13.99 -14.78 0.87
N ALA A 187 -14.75 -15.66 1.51
CA ALA A 187 -15.17 -16.92 0.92
C ALA A 187 -15.94 -16.69 -0.38
N PHE A 188 -15.54 -17.41 -1.44
CA PHE A 188 -16.15 -17.39 -2.78
C PHE A 188 -16.03 -16.07 -3.55
N MET A 189 -15.35 -15.04 -3.01
CA MET A 189 -15.15 -13.76 -3.70
C MET A 189 -14.45 -13.93 -5.05
N SER A 190 -13.47 -14.82 -5.15
CA SER A 190 -12.73 -15.12 -6.38
C SER A 190 -13.57 -15.78 -7.48
N LYS A 191 -14.81 -16.22 -7.17
CA LYS A 191 -15.76 -16.77 -8.15
C LYS A 191 -16.79 -15.73 -8.60
N ASP A 192 -16.92 -14.61 -7.89
CA ASP A 192 -17.76 -13.48 -8.29
C ASP A 192 -16.89 -12.42 -8.96
N PHE A 193 -16.70 -12.59 -10.26
CA PHE A 193 -15.83 -11.73 -11.07
C PHE A 193 -16.30 -10.28 -11.09
N THR A 194 -17.62 -10.03 -11.09
CA THR A 194 -18.18 -8.67 -11.10
C THR A 194 -17.86 -7.96 -9.80
N THR A 195 -18.07 -8.63 -8.66
CA THR A 195 -17.72 -8.08 -7.34
C THR A 195 -16.22 -7.83 -7.22
N GLN A 196 -15.38 -8.75 -7.68
CA GLN A 196 -13.92 -8.58 -7.63
C GLN A 196 -13.45 -7.39 -8.50
N ALA A 197 -13.95 -7.28 -9.73
CA ALA A 197 -13.63 -6.16 -10.63
C ALA A 197 -14.11 -4.82 -10.08
N ALA A 198 -15.32 -4.78 -9.50
CA ALA A 198 -15.87 -3.58 -8.87
C ALA A 198 -15.02 -3.15 -7.66
N LEU A 199 -14.63 -4.08 -6.79
CA LEU A 199 -13.83 -3.77 -5.60
C LEU A 199 -12.42 -3.26 -5.95
N TYR A 200 -11.76 -3.87 -6.93
CA TYR A 200 -10.43 -3.41 -7.39
C TYR A 200 -10.52 -1.98 -7.96
N THR A 201 -11.44 -1.77 -8.91
CA THR A 201 -11.66 -0.47 -9.54
C THR A 201 -12.00 0.59 -8.51
N HIS A 202 -12.96 0.32 -7.63
CA HIS A 202 -13.41 1.22 -6.58
C HIS A 202 -12.25 1.73 -5.70
N HIS A 203 -11.45 0.82 -5.15
CA HIS A 203 -10.34 1.18 -4.26
C HIS A 203 -9.23 1.92 -5.03
N GLN A 204 -8.95 1.58 -6.28
CA GLN A 204 -7.95 2.29 -7.08
C GLN A 204 -8.34 3.74 -7.39
N TYR A 205 -9.61 4.00 -7.73
CA TYR A 205 -10.09 5.38 -7.90
C TYR A 205 -10.03 6.17 -6.59
N ILE A 206 -10.46 5.59 -5.46
CA ILE A 206 -10.36 6.25 -4.15
C ILE A 206 -8.89 6.56 -3.82
N ALA A 207 -7.97 5.61 -4.04
CA ALA A 207 -6.55 5.81 -3.83
C ALA A 207 -6.02 7.00 -4.64
N GLY A 208 -6.38 7.09 -5.92
CA GLY A 208 -6.03 8.23 -6.78
C GLY A 208 -6.49 9.58 -6.22
N PHE A 209 -7.76 9.68 -5.80
CA PHE A 209 -8.30 10.92 -5.20
C PHE A 209 -7.62 11.29 -3.88
N LEU A 210 -7.35 10.30 -3.01
CA LEU A 210 -6.62 10.53 -1.76
C LEU A 210 -5.19 11.03 -2.04
N MET A 211 -4.49 10.44 -3.01
CA MET A 211 -3.12 10.83 -3.37
C MET A 211 -3.06 12.25 -3.93
N VAL A 212 -3.95 12.61 -4.87
CA VAL A 212 -4.03 13.98 -5.39
C VAL A 212 -4.36 14.98 -4.28
N GLY A 213 -5.30 14.64 -3.39
CA GLY A 213 -5.64 15.45 -2.23
C GLY A 213 -4.47 15.65 -1.25
N ALA A 214 -3.61 14.64 -1.09
CA ALA A 214 -2.42 14.73 -0.26
C ALA A 214 -1.47 15.84 -0.72
N PHE A 215 -1.17 15.87 -2.02
CA PHE A 215 -0.31 16.89 -2.61
C PHE A 215 -0.97 18.27 -2.63
N ALA A 216 -2.29 18.34 -2.86
CA ALA A 216 -3.03 19.60 -2.76
C ALA A 216 -2.89 20.22 -1.37
N HIS A 217 -3.07 19.44 -0.31
CA HIS A 217 -2.86 19.91 1.06
C HIS A 217 -1.39 20.22 1.39
N GLY A 218 -0.44 19.52 0.78
CA GLY A 218 0.98 19.90 0.82
C GLY A 218 1.25 21.28 0.21
N ALA A 219 0.64 21.58 -0.94
CA ALA A 219 0.74 22.90 -1.59
C ALA A 219 0.09 24.00 -0.72
N ILE A 220 -1.09 23.74 -0.16
CA ILE A 220 -1.76 24.67 0.76
C ILE A 220 -0.88 24.93 2.00
N PHE A 221 -0.26 23.89 2.56
CA PHE A 221 0.72 24.03 3.65
C PHE A 221 1.87 24.98 3.26
N PHE A 222 2.47 24.81 2.08
CA PHE A 222 3.56 25.67 1.63
C PHE A 222 3.16 27.14 1.50
N ILE A 223 1.90 27.43 1.16
CA ILE A 223 1.42 28.81 1.04
C ILE A 223 1.12 29.40 2.41
N ARG A 224 0.30 28.70 3.22
CA ARG A 224 -0.33 29.27 4.42
C ARG A 224 0.49 29.09 5.69
N ASP A 225 1.12 27.94 5.86
CA ASP A 225 1.61 27.50 7.17
C ASP A 225 3.15 27.35 7.22
N TYR A 226 3.81 27.23 6.06
CA TYR A 226 5.27 27.09 6.00
C TYR A 226 5.98 28.38 6.44
N ASN A 227 6.79 28.25 7.50
CA ASN A 227 7.68 29.29 7.99
C ASN A 227 9.16 28.98 7.62
N PRO A 228 9.80 29.77 6.73
CA PRO A 228 11.20 29.59 6.36
C PRO A 228 12.18 29.70 7.53
N GLU A 229 11.91 30.54 8.54
CA GLU A 229 12.84 30.74 9.65
C GLU A 229 12.88 29.51 10.57
N THR A 230 11.71 28.93 10.89
CA THR A 230 11.62 27.67 11.66
C THR A 230 12.28 26.51 10.93
N ASN A 231 12.20 26.50 9.59
CA ASN A 231 12.70 25.40 8.76
C ASN A 231 14.10 25.65 8.19
N LYS A 232 14.80 26.69 8.65
CA LYS A 232 16.06 27.14 8.07
C LYS A 232 17.10 26.02 8.01
N ASN A 233 17.58 25.73 6.80
CA ASN A 233 18.60 24.71 6.51
C ASN A 233 18.23 23.29 6.99
N ASN A 234 16.95 23.01 7.29
CA ASN A 234 16.48 21.64 7.53
C ASN A 234 16.18 20.95 6.19
N VAL A 235 15.78 19.67 6.24
CA VAL A 235 15.50 18.89 5.03
C VAL A 235 14.42 19.52 4.12
N LEU A 236 13.44 20.22 4.69
CA LEU A 236 12.34 20.83 3.94
C LEU A 236 12.80 22.10 3.21
N SER A 237 13.55 22.98 3.88
CA SER A 237 14.16 24.15 3.24
C SER A 237 15.11 23.74 2.13
N ARG A 238 15.95 22.74 2.39
CA ARG A 238 16.91 22.26 1.40
C ARG A 238 16.21 21.75 0.15
N MET A 239 15.12 20.99 0.27
CA MET A 239 14.32 20.54 -0.87
C MET A 239 13.86 21.72 -1.74
N LEU A 240 13.40 22.81 -1.12
CA LEU A 240 12.97 24.03 -1.84
C LEU A 240 14.14 24.73 -2.56
N GLU A 241 15.35 24.69 -2.00
CA GLU A 241 16.56 25.30 -2.60
C GLU A 241 17.00 24.64 -3.92
N HIS A 242 16.62 23.38 -4.16
CA HIS A 242 16.93 22.65 -5.39
C HIS A 242 15.67 22.14 -6.11
N LYS A 243 14.54 22.84 -5.95
CA LYS A 243 13.26 22.46 -6.55
C LYS A 243 13.34 22.31 -8.07
N GLU A 244 14.13 23.16 -8.75
CA GLU A 244 14.30 23.13 -10.20
C GLU A 244 14.95 21.81 -10.67
N ALA A 245 15.88 21.27 -9.88
CA ALA A 245 16.49 19.98 -10.17
C ALA A 245 15.47 18.84 -10.03
N ILE A 246 14.64 18.86 -8.98
CA ILE A 246 13.58 17.84 -8.79
C ILE A 246 12.60 17.88 -9.97
N ILE A 247 12.11 19.08 -10.31
CA ILE A 247 11.14 19.28 -11.40
C ILE A 247 11.74 18.87 -12.76
N SER A 248 12.99 19.22 -13.03
CA SER A 248 13.64 18.88 -14.32
C SER A 248 13.86 17.38 -14.49
N HIS A 249 14.25 16.67 -13.42
CA HIS A 249 14.41 15.22 -13.48
C HIS A 249 13.08 14.51 -13.66
N LEU A 250 12.03 14.93 -12.93
CA LEU A 250 10.68 14.40 -13.14
C LEU A 250 10.20 14.65 -14.58
N SER A 251 10.43 15.84 -15.12
CA SER A 251 10.11 16.16 -16.51
C SER A 251 10.87 15.26 -17.49
N TRP A 252 12.16 15.02 -17.28
CA TRP A 252 12.94 14.12 -18.11
C TRP A 252 12.38 12.68 -18.08
N VAL A 253 12.04 12.15 -16.91
CA VAL A 253 11.45 10.80 -16.79
C VAL A 253 10.12 10.72 -17.54
N CYS A 254 9.25 11.73 -17.41
CA CYS A 254 7.97 11.76 -18.11
C CYS A 254 8.16 11.76 -19.63
N LEU A 255 9.07 12.58 -20.14
CA LEU A 255 9.38 12.63 -21.57
C LEU A 255 10.00 11.33 -22.05
N PHE A 256 10.95 10.77 -21.30
CA PHE A 256 11.58 9.50 -21.61
C PHE A 256 10.55 8.37 -21.69
N LEU A 257 9.73 8.18 -20.66
CA LEU A 257 8.68 7.16 -20.67
C LEU A 257 7.66 7.41 -21.79
N GLY A 258 7.24 8.66 -21.98
CA GLY A 258 6.25 9.03 -23.00
C GLY A 258 6.71 8.68 -24.40
N PHE A 259 7.91 9.12 -24.80
CA PHE A 259 8.44 8.86 -26.14
C PHE A 259 8.66 7.37 -26.42
N HIS A 260 9.22 6.62 -25.46
CA HIS A 260 9.55 5.22 -25.71
C HIS A 260 8.33 4.31 -25.63
N THR A 261 7.45 4.48 -24.62
CA THR A 261 6.25 3.66 -24.50
C THR A 261 5.30 3.86 -25.67
N LEU A 262 4.98 5.12 -25.99
CA LEU A 262 4.10 5.42 -27.13
C LEU A 262 4.75 5.02 -28.46
N GLY A 263 6.07 5.25 -28.61
CA GLY A 263 6.81 4.84 -29.80
C GLY A 263 6.76 3.34 -30.05
N LEU A 264 6.86 2.51 -29.00
CA LEU A 264 6.73 1.06 -29.11
C LEU A 264 5.31 0.62 -29.45
N TYR A 265 4.28 1.24 -28.87
CA TYR A 265 2.88 0.97 -29.27
C TYR A 265 2.66 1.28 -30.76
N ILE A 266 3.05 2.48 -31.21
CA ILE A 266 2.91 2.89 -32.62
C ILE A 266 3.68 1.96 -33.57
N HIS A 267 4.92 1.59 -33.19
CA HIS A 267 5.72 0.63 -33.97
C HIS A 267 4.99 -0.71 -34.11
N ASN A 268 4.51 -1.26 -33.00
CA ASN A 268 3.84 -2.56 -32.99
C ASN A 268 2.53 -2.54 -33.79
N ASP A 269 1.72 -1.48 -33.65
CA ASP A 269 0.51 -1.29 -34.45
C ASP A 269 0.82 -1.18 -35.95
N THR A 270 1.90 -0.46 -36.31
CA THR A 270 2.31 -0.32 -37.71
C THR A 270 2.76 -1.65 -38.30
N MET A 271 3.55 -2.44 -37.56
CA MET A 271 4.00 -3.76 -38.01
C MET A 271 2.83 -4.75 -38.14
N LEU A 272 1.85 -4.67 -37.24
CA LEU A 272 0.60 -5.43 -37.34
C LEU A 272 -0.22 -5.03 -38.57
N ALA A 273 -0.41 -3.72 -38.79
CA ALA A 273 -1.17 -3.20 -39.93
C ALA A 273 -0.54 -3.60 -41.28
N PHE A 274 0.79 -3.74 -41.34
CA PHE A 274 1.49 -4.23 -42.53
C PHE A 274 1.54 -5.76 -42.66
N GLY A 275 0.90 -6.51 -41.76
CA GLY A 275 0.85 -7.96 -41.82
C GLY A 275 2.18 -8.65 -41.47
N THR A 276 3.07 -7.97 -40.76
CA THR A 276 4.38 -8.49 -40.32
C THR A 276 4.49 -8.50 -38.79
N PRO A 277 3.66 -9.29 -38.06
CA PRO A 277 3.64 -9.31 -36.60
C PRO A 277 4.98 -9.73 -35.98
N GLU A 278 5.79 -10.51 -36.68
CA GLU A 278 7.12 -10.95 -36.26
C GLU A 278 8.13 -9.81 -36.11
N LYS A 279 7.84 -8.64 -36.68
CA LYS A 279 8.68 -7.42 -36.58
C LYS A 279 8.31 -6.51 -35.41
N GLN A 280 7.31 -6.89 -34.61
CA GLN A 280 7.02 -6.21 -33.36
C GLN A 280 8.20 -6.30 -32.40
N ILE A 281 8.31 -5.29 -31.53
CA ILE A 281 9.28 -5.29 -30.44
C ILE A 281 8.53 -5.75 -29.19
N LEU A 282 8.77 -7.00 -28.80
CA LEU A 282 8.15 -7.66 -27.65
C LEU A 282 9.21 -7.87 -26.57
N ILE A 283 9.17 -7.03 -25.53
CA ILE A 283 10.14 -7.06 -24.43
C ILE A 283 9.55 -7.85 -23.27
N GLU A 284 10.23 -8.93 -22.87
CA GLU A 284 9.83 -9.70 -21.69
C GLU A 284 10.11 -8.93 -20.38
N PRO A 285 9.17 -8.89 -19.42
CA PRO A 285 9.35 -8.25 -18.12
C PRO A 285 10.19 -9.13 -17.18
N VAL A 286 11.43 -9.45 -17.57
CA VAL A 286 12.31 -10.41 -16.88
C VAL A 286 12.52 -10.09 -15.40
N PHE A 287 12.56 -8.82 -15.01
CA PHE A 287 12.67 -8.42 -13.60
C PHE A 287 11.44 -8.79 -12.78
N ALA A 288 10.25 -8.61 -13.35
CA ALA A 288 9.00 -8.99 -12.68
C ALA A 288 8.84 -10.52 -12.65
N GLN A 289 9.19 -11.22 -13.73
CA GLN A 289 9.20 -12.68 -13.79
C GLN A 289 10.18 -13.28 -12.75
N TRP A 290 11.35 -12.65 -12.58
CA TRP A 290 12.31 -13.02 -11.54
C TRP A 290 11.76 -12.83 -10.12
N ILE A 291 10.95 -11.79 -9.87
CA ILE A 291 10.25 -11.61 -8.57
C ILE A 291 9.22 -12.73 -8.36
N GLN A 292 8.45 -13.09 -9.39
CA GLN A 292 7.50 -14.21 -9.29
C GLN A 292 8.22 -15.53 -8.97
N ALA A 293 9.34 -15.79 -9.64
CA ALA A 293 10.15 -16.97 -9.37
C ALA A 293 10.82 -16.94 -7.99
N SER A 294 11.35 -15.79 -7.58
CA SER A 294 11.88 -15.60 -6.21
C SER A 294 10.82 -15.84 -5.14
N SER A 295 9.55 -15.63 -5.49
CA SER A 295 8.38 -15.91 -4.66
C SER A 295 7.90 -17.38 -4.75
N GLY A 296 8.53 -18.24 -5.53
CA GLY A 296 8.21 -19.68 -5.61
C GLY A 296 7.46 -20.12 -6.87
N LYS A 297 7.27 -19.23 -7.85
CA LYS A 297 6.63 -19.59 -9.12
C LYS A 297 7.60 -20.32 -10.05
N ALA A 298 7.29 -21.58 -10.38
CA ALA A 298 8.17 -22.44 -11.18
C ALA A 298 8.12 -22.16 -12.69
N LEU A 299 7.09 -21.44 -13.16
CA LEU A 299 6.78 -21.25 -14.60
C LEU A 299 7.96 -20.75 -15.44
N TYR A 300 8.78 -19.85 -14.91
CA TYR A 300 9.83 -19.15 -15.66
C TYR A 300 11.21 -19.83 -15.60
N GLY A 301 11.36 -20.90 -14.81
CA GLY A 301 12.61 -21.67 -14.74
C GLY A 301 13.80 -20.97 -14.06
N PHE A 302 13.59 -19.83 -13.38
CA PHE A 302 14.60 -19.25 -12.50
C PHE A 302 14.68 -20.08 -11.20
N ASP A 303 15.81 -20.73 -10.93
CA ASP A 303 16.08 -21.51 -9.72
C ASP A 303 16.69 -20.62 -8.61
N THR A 304 15.87 -19.73 -8.02
CA THR A 304 16.33 -18.71 -7.06
C THR A 304 15.37 -18.55 -5.89
N PHE A 305 15.90 -18.36 -4.67
CA PHE A 305 15.09 -18.21 -3.46
C PHE A 305 14.02 -19.30 -3.34
N LEU A 306 12.73 -18.94 -3.28
CA LEU A 306 11.65 -19.86 -2.96
C LEU A 306 11.30 -20.83 -4.09
N SER A 307 11.69 -20.57 -5.35
CA SER A 307 11.56 -21.55 -6.43
C SER A 307 12.59 -22.67 -6.35
N SER A 308 13.66 -22.48 -5.55
CA SER A 308 14.72 -23.46 -5.36
C SER A 308 14.55 -24.22 -4.05
N SER A 309 14.31 -25.53 -4.12
CA SER A 309 14.12 -26.38 -2.93
C SER A 309 15.39 -26.50 -2.06
N THR A 310 16.57 -26.24 -2.64
CA THR A 310 17.84 -26.33 -1.92
C THR A 310 18.23 -25.05 -1.20
N ASN A 311 17.60 -23.92 -1.53
CA ASN A 311 17.90 -22.61 -0.97
C ASN A 311 17.53 -22.52 0.52
N ILE A 312 18.30 -21.73 1.27
CA ILE A 312 18.12 -21.52 2.71
C ILE A 312 16.73 -20.92 3.01
N ALA A 313 16.25 -19.99 2.18
CA ALA A 313 14.93 -19.38 2.35
C ALA A 313 13.80 -20.41 2.29
N SER A 314 13.89 -21.34 1.33
CA SER A 314 12.92 -22.44 1.16
C SER A 314 12.98 -23.40 2.34
N LYS A 315 14.19 -23.86 2.72
CA LYS A 315 14.38 -24.80 3.83
C LYS A 315 13.86 -24.26 5.17
N ALA A 316 14.10 -22.97 5.45
CA ALA A 316 13.66 -22.34 6.69
C ALA A 316 12.12 -22.24 6.80
N SER A 317 11.42 -22.16 5.67
CA SER A 317 9.97 -21.91 5.63
C SER A 317 9.14 -23.16 5.31
N ASN A 318 9.79 -24.26 4.90
CA ASN A 318 9.15 -25.46 4.33
C ASN A 318 8.14 -26.16 5.26
N ASN A 319 8.29 -26.04 6.57
CA ASN A 319 7.40 -26.72 7.54
C ASN A 319 6.42 -25.75 8.21
N ILE A 320 6.24 -24.55 7.64
CA ILE A 320 5.42 -23.48 8.20
C ILE A 320 4.32 -23.10 7.20
N TRP A 321 4.53 -22.05 6.41
CA TRP A 321 3.54 -21.51 5.46
C TRP A 321 3.86 -21.84 3.99
N LEU A 322 5.10 -22.27 3.72
CA LEU A 322 5.62 -22.39 2.36
C LEU A 322 4.89 -23.44 1.50
N PRO A 323 4.53 -24.63 2.00
CA PRO A 323 3.83 -25.62 1.17
C PRO A 323 2.48 -25.11 0.62
N GLY A 324 1.67 -24.50 1.48
CA GLY A 324 0.38 -23.91 1.07
C GLY A 324 0.57 -22.73 0.11
N TRP A 325 1.59 -21.91 0.35
CA TRP A 325 1.95 -20.82 -0.57
C TRP A 325 2.41 -21.33 -1.95
N LEU A 326 3.28 -22.33 -2.01
CA LEU A 326 3.78 -22.90 -3.26
C LEU A 326 2.68 -23.59 -4.07
N GLU A 327 1.73 -24.22 -3.39
CA GLU A 327 0.52 -24.76 -4.02
C GLU A 327 -0.31 -23.63 -4.65
N ALA A 328 -0.57 -22.57 -3.90
CA ALA A 328 -1.37 -21.44 -4.39
C ALA A 328 -0.69 -20.68 -5.54
N ILE A 329 0.59 -20.32 -5.45
CA ILE A 329 1.29 -19.51 -6.47
C ILE A 329 1.53 -20.26 -7.79
N ASN A 330 1.54 -21.60 -7.76
CA ASN A 330 1.70 -22.43 -8.96
C ASN A 330 0.35 -22.94 -9.51
N ASN A 331 -0.77 -22.55 -8.90
CA ASN A 331 -2.10 -22.91 -9.37
C ASN A 331 -2.63 -21.85 -10.34
N ASN A 332 -2.77 -22.23 -11.62
CA ASN A 332 -3.24 -21.34 -12.69
C ASN A 332 -4.74 -21.00 -12.64
N LYS A 333 -5.46 -21.39 -11.58
CA LYS A 333 -6.90 -21.12 -11.40
C LYS A 333 -7.21 -19.96 -10.46
N ASN A 334 -6.18 -19.27 -9.95
CA ASN A 334 -6.33 -18.09 -9.11
C ASN A 334 -5.56 -16.88 -9.68
N SER A 335 -5.63 -15.75 -8.99
CA SER A 335 -4.99 -14.49 -9.39
C SER A 335 -3.66 -14.20 -8.66
N LEU A 336 -3.15 -15.15 -7.87
CA LEU A 336 -1.91 -14.97 -7.12
C LEU A 336 -0.72 -15.01 -8.09
N PHE A 337 -0.09 -13.86 -8.32
CA PHE A 337 1.00 -13.70 -9.29
C PHE A 337 0.66 -14.28 -10.67
N LEU A 338 -0.27 -13.65 -11.39
CA LEU A 338 -0.62 -14.03 -12.76
C LEU A 338 0.62 -14.13 -13.68
N ALA A 339 0.57 -15.00 -14.69
CA ALA A 339 1.65 -15.07 -15.67
C ALA A 339 1.68 -13.77 -16.49
N ILE A 340 2.85 -13.14 -16.55
CA ILE A 340 3.10 -11.87 -17.23
C ILE A 340 4.05 -12.05 -18.43
N GLY A 341 3.85 -11.22 -19.45
CA GLY A 341 4.65 -11.19 -20.69
C GLY A 341 4.78 -9.80 -21.29
N PRO A 342 5.01 -9.68 -22.62
CA PRO A 342 5.33 -8.40 -23.25
C PRO A 342 4.21 -7.35 -23.21
N GLY A 343 2.95 -7.78 -23.23
CA GLY A 343 1.81 -6.88 -23.05
C GLY A 343 1.83 -6.20 -21.68
N ASP A 344 2.09 -6.99 -20.63
CA ASP A 344 2.24 -6.48 -19.27
C ASP A 344 3.40 -5.49 -19.16
N PHE A 345 4.53 -5.77 -19.83
CA PHE A 345 5.66 -4.85 -19.86
C PHE A 345 5.25 -3.45 -20.36
N LEU A 346 4.55 -3.38 -21.50
CA LEU A 346 4.17 -2.10 -22.11
C LEU A 346 3.17 -1.33 -21.25
N VAL A 347 2.12 -2.00 -20.75
CA VAL A 347 1.12 -1.32 -19.92
C VAL A 347 1.70 -0.84 -18.59
N HIS A 348 2.63 -1.58 -17.97
CA HIS A 348 3.31 -1.12 -16.75
C HIS A 348 4.16 0.13 -17.00
N HIS A 349 4.76 0.29 -18.18
CA HIS A 349 5.48 1.51 -18.56
C HIS A 349 4.52 2.68 -18.87
N ALA A 350 3.32 2.40 -19.38
CA ALA A 350 2.26 3.41 -19.53
C ALA A 350 1.72 3.87 -18.15
N ILE A 351 1.50 2.94 -17.22
CA ILE A 351 1.16 3.24 -15.83
C ILE A 351 2.26 4.07 -15.18
N ALA A 352 3.53 3.69 -15.36
CA ALA A 352 4.67 4.46 -14.86
C ALA A 352 4.69 5.89 -15.42
N LEU A 353 4.43 6.07 -16.73
CA LEU A 353 4.30 7.39 -17.34
C LEU A 353 3.20 8.21 -16.66
N GLY A 354 2.02 7.63 -16.47
CA GLY A 354 0.88 8.28 -15.82
C GLY A 354 1.20 8.73 -14.39
N LEU A 355 1.80 7.83 -13.59
CA LEU A 355 2.20 8.12 -12.21
C LEU A 355 3.26 9.24 -12.13
N HIS A 356 4.30 9.19 -12.98
CA HIS A 356 5.34 10.22 -12.98
C HIS A 356 4.82 11.57 -13.46
N THR A 357 3.94 11.58 -14.47
CA THR A 357 3.37 12.83 -15.00
C THR A 357 2.41 13.47 -14.00
N THR A 358 1.56 12.66 -13.37
CA THR A 358 0.69 13.14 -12.28
C THR A 358 1.52 13.70 -11.12
N THR A 359 2.60 13.00 -10.74
CA THR A 359 3.52 13.46 -9.68
C THR A 359 4.24 14.74 -10.07
N LEU A 360 4.71 14.87 -11.31
CA LEU A 360 5.36 16.09 -11.82
C LEU A 360 4.44 17.30 -11.67
N ILE A 361 3.19 17.19 -12.10
CA ILE A 361 2.21 18.29 -12.03
C ILE A 361 1.98 18.71 -10.58
N LEU A 362 1.73 17.74 -9.70
CA LEU A 362 1.47 17.96 -8.28
C LEU A 362 2.69 18.55 -7.53
N VAL A 363 3.87 17.96 -7.73
CA VAL A 363 5.13 18.40 -7.09
C VAL A 363 5.49 19.80 -7.58
N LYS A 364 5.46 20.05 -8.89
CA LYS A 364 5.74 21.37 -9.44
C LYS A 364 4.76 22.41 -8.91
N GLY A 365 3.46 22.08 -8.87
CA GLY A 365 2.42 22.93 -8.27
C GLY A 365 2.72 23.30 -6.81
N ALA A 366 3.14 22.34 -5.99
CA ALA A 366 3.49 22.57 -4.59
C ALA A 366 4.79 23.36 -4.40
N LEU A 367 5.85 23.06 -5.17
CA LEU A 367 7.16 23.72 -5.04
C LEU A 367 7.20 25.15 -5.60
N ASP A 368 6.34 25.46 -6.58
CA ASP A 368 6.16 26.82 -7.13
C ASP A 368 5.00 27.58 -6.47
N ALA A 369 4.34 27.00 -5.47
CA ALA A 369 3.16 27.57 -4.83
C ALA A 369 3.45 28.92 -4.16
N ARG A 370 4.65 29.08 -3.58
CA ARG A 370 5.05 30.33 -2.92
C ARG A 370 5.52 31.41 -3.89
N GLY A 371 5.96 31.02 -5.09
CA GLY A 371 6.54 31.90 -6.08
C GLY A 371 7.32 31.17 -7.15
N SER A 372 7.28 31.71 -8.36
CA SER A 372 8.10 31.28 -9.51
C SER A 372 8.73 32.50 -10.18
N LYS A 373 9.58 32.30 -11.20
CA LYS A 373 10.16 33.43 -11.95
C LYS A 373 9.10 34.33 -12.62
N LEU A 374 7.97 33.75 -13.04
CA LEU A 374 6.89 34.48 -13.74
C LEU A 374 5.98 35.27 -12.78
N MET A 375 5.85 34.80 -11.54
CA MET A 375 5.06 35.43 -10.47
C MET A 375 5.75 35.16 -9.12
N PRO A 376 6.71 36.00 -8.70
CA PRO A 376 7.52 35.77 -7.51
C PRO A 376 6.74 35.89 -6.19
N ASP A 377 5.69 36.70 -6.18
CA ASP A 377 4.82 37.06 -5.05
C ASP A 377 3.57 36.18 -4.95
N LYS A 378 3.57 35.01 -5.60
CA LYS A 378 2.40 34.11 -5.67
C LYS A 378 1.76 33.77 -4.32
N LYS A 379 2.58 33.62 -3.27
CA LYS A 379 2.10 33.34 -1.90
C LYS A 379 1.09 34.39 -1.40
N ASP A 380 1.16 35.63 -1.89
CA ASP A 380 0.33 36.75 -1.41
C ASP A 380 -1.11 36.69 -1.96
N PHE A 381 -1.33 35.85 -2.98
CA PHE A 381 -2.63 35.65 -3.64
C PHE A 381 -3.38 34.40 -3.14
N GLY A 382 -2.74 33.58 -2.32
CA GLY A 382 -3.33 32.35 -1.78
C GLY A 382 -3.27 31.16 -2.74
N TYR A 383 -4.04 30.11 -2.43
CA TYR A 383 -3.97 28.82 -3.14
C TYR A 383 -4.71 28.81 -4.49
N SER A 384 -5.87 29.47 -4.55
CA SER A 384 -6.75 29.48 -5.71
C SER A 384 -7.05 30.92 -6.09
N PHE A 385 -6.65 31.29 -7.30
CA PHE A 385 -6.91 32.59 -7.91
C PHE A 385 -6.85 32.44 -9.44
N PRO A 386 -7.55 33.27 -10.23
CA PRO A 386 -7.74 33.01 -11.66
C PRO A 386 -6.46 33.11 -12.51
N CYS A 387 -5.72 34.20 -12.34
CA CYS A 387 -4.46 34.52 -13.04
C CYS A 387 -3.85 35.80 -12.43
N ASP A 388 -2.70 36.24 -12.94
CA ASP A 388 -2.14 37.58 -12.72
C ASP A 388 -2.20 38.43 -14.02
N GLY A 389 -3.34 38.33 -14.71
CA GLY A 389 -3.64 39.06 -15.94
C GLY A 389 -2.94 38.58 -17.22
N PRO A 390 -3.23 39.22 -18.37
CA PRO A 390 -2.66 38.85 -19.67
C PRO A 390 -1.24 39.38 -19.90
N GLY A 391 -0.69 40.17 -18.97
CA GLY A 391 0.68 40.69 -19.07
C GLY A 391 1.74 39.59 -19.01
N ARG A 392 3.00 39.96 -19.28
CA ARG A 392 4.18 39.06 -19.18
C ARG A 392 4.09 37.77 -20.02
N GLY A 393 3.31 37.80 -21.10
CA GLY A 393 3.07 36.65 -21.99
C GLY A 393 1.82 35.82 -21.65
N GLY A 394 1.07 36.19 -20.60
CA GLY A 394 -0.12 35.50 -20.13
C GLY A 394 0.16 34.61 -18.91
N THR A 395 -0.75 34.63 -17.93
CA THR A 395 -0.59 33.93 -16.64
C THR A 395 -1.79 33.02 -16.31
N CYS A 396 -2.44 32.48 -17.34
CA CYS A 396 -3.52 31.51 -17.17
C CYS A 396 -3.04 30.27 -16.41
N ASP A 397 -3.90 29.69 -15.57
CA ASP A 397 -3.66 28.45 -14.83
C ASP A 397 -2.34 28.43 -14.03
N ILE A 398 -1.98 29.58 -13.43
CA ILE A 398 -0.70 29.77 -12.73
C ILE A 398 -0.77 29.43 -11.23
N SER A 399 -1.96 29.33 -10.64
CA SER A 399 -2.13 29.06 -9.21
C SER A 399 -1.79 27.61 -8.86
N ALA A 400 -1.56 27.33 -7.57
CA ALA A 400 -1.33 25.96 -7.12
C ALA A 400 -2.60 25.10 -7.20
N TRP A 401 -3.79 25.72 -7.10
CA TRP A 401 -5.07 25.04 -7.36
C TRP A 401 -5.21 24.61 -8.82
N ASP A 402 -4.72 25.39 -9.78
CA ASP A 402 -4.78 25.03 -11.20
C ASP A 402 -3.90 23.80 -11.50
N ALA A 403 -2.76 23.67 -10.81
CA ALA A 403 -1.95 22.44 -10.87
C ALA A 403 -2.70 21.22 -10.30
N PHE A 404 -3.45 21.38 -9.21
CA PHE A 404 -4.36 20.34 -8.71
C PHE A 404 -5.41 19.99 -9.77
N TYR A 405 -6.09 20.97 -10.36
CA TYR A 405 -7.07 20.77 -11.42
C TYR A 405 -6.49 19.96 -12.60
N LEU A 406 -5.33 20.34 -13.12
CA LEU A 406 -4.66 19.62 -14.21
C LEU A 406 -4.26 18.19 -13.81
N SER A 407 -3.82 17.99 -12.56
CA SER A 407 -3.41 16.68 -12.07
C SER A 407 -4.57 15.68 -11.99
N VAL A 408 -5.80 16.14 -11.77
CA VAL A 408 -6.98 15.25 -11.71
C VAL A 408 -7.22 14.56 -13.05
N PHE A 409 -7.03 15.25 -14.18
CA PHE A 409 -7.13 14.62 -15.50
C PHE A 409 -6.09 13.51 -15.68
N TRP A 410 -4.85 13.77 -15.28
CA TRP A 410 -3.78 12.77 -15.36
C TRP A 410 -3.99 11.62 -14.39
N MET A 411 -4.49 11.87 -13.18
CA MET A 411 -4.88 10.83 -12.25
C MET A 411 -5.97 9.94 -12.83
N LEU A 412 -7.07 10.52 -13.33
CA LEU A 412 -8.17 9.75 -13.93
C LEU A 412 -7.70 8.91 -15.12
N ASN A 413 -6.88 9.49 -15.99
CA ASN A 413 -6.28 8.77 -17.12
C ASN A 413 -5.36 7.63 -16.65
N THR A 414 -4.52 7.86 -15.63
CA THR A 414 -3.61 6.85 -15.08
C THR A 414 -4.39 5.71 -14.44
N ILE A 415 -5.40 6.00 -13.62
CA ILE A 415 -6.23 4.95 -13.02
C ILE A 415 -7.06 4.24 -14.08
N GLY A 416 -7.49 4.95 -15.14
CA GLY A 416 -8.05 4.35 -16.35
C GLY A 416 -7.11 3.29 -16.93
N TRP A 417 -5.86 3.63 -17.22
CA TRP A 417 -4.87 2.67 -17.72
C TRP A 417 -4.57 1.50 -16.78
N VAL A 418 -4.75 1.67 -15.46
CA VAL A 418 -4.57 0.59 -14.47
C VAL A 418 -5.78 -0.35 -14.40
N THR A 419 -6.98 0.14 -14.75
CA THR A 419 -8.25 -0.60 -14.60
C THR A 419 -8.79 -1.16 -15.91
N PHE A 420 -8.32 -0.67 -17.05
CA PHE A 420 -8.42 -1.30 -18.36
C PHE A 420 -7.40 -2.42 -18.51
#